data_AF-A0A9P6FZB8-F1
#
_entry.id   AF-A0A9P6FZB8-F1
#
_cell.length_a   1.000
_cell.length_b   1.000
_cell.length_c   1.000
_cell.angle_alpha   90.00
_cell.angle_beta   90.00
_cell.angle_gamma   90.00
#
_symmetry.space_group_name_H-M   'P 1'
#
loop_
_entity.id
_entity.type
_entity.pdbx_description
1 polymer ?
#
loop_
_entity_poly.entity_id
_entity_poly.type
_entity_poly.pdbx_seq_one_letter_code
_entity_poly.pdbx_strand_id
1 'polypeptide(L)'
;MASSLRFNTLQEIDEAISTSRQTFQRGHTRPLKFRRRQLEQLWRLLDDNTDQICEALYKDLRKHRNEASLGELVPSKEEINDALEHLDEWAKDEHVSPSLVNRMGVQCIKRKEPKGKKREQGKD
;
A
#
# COMPACT_ATOMS: atom_id res chain seq x y z
N MET A 1 -28.33 13.26 -9.50
CA MET A 1 -28.15 13.78 -8.13
C MET A 1 -26.68 13.58 -7.77
N ALA A 2 -25.88 14.64 -7.66
CA ALA A 2 -24.53 14.48 -7.13
C ALA A 2 -24.67 14.04 -5.67
N SER A 3 -24.13 12.87 -5.32
CA SER A 3 -24.11 12.41 -3.93
C SER A 3 -23.30 13.42 -3.13
N SER A 4 -23.92 14.12 -2.19
CA SER A 4 -23.20 15.06 -1.33
C SER A 4 -22.22 14.27 -0.46
N LEU A 5 -20.93 14.46 -0.70
CA LEU A 5 -19.89 13.89 0.16
C LEU A 5 -20.02 14.51 1.56
N ARG A 6 -20.06 13.67 2.60
CA ARG A 6 -20.01 14.12 4.01
C ARG A 6 -18.54 14.31 4.41
N PHE A 7 -18.19 15.50 4.88
CA PHE A 7 -16.89 15.72 5.50
C PHE A 7 -16.81 15.00 6.85
N ASN A 8 -15.65 14.41 7.14
CA ASN A 8 -15.37 13.81 8.44
C ASN A 8 -15.10 14.91 9.48
N THR A 9 -15.54 14.67 10.72
CA THR A 9 -15.21 15.51 11.88
C THR A 9 -13.74 15.33 12.28
N LEU A 10 -13.19 16.28 13.02
CA LEU A 10 -11.82 16.15 13.56
C LEU A 10 -11.66 14.89 14.42
N GLN A 11 -12.70 14.55 15.19
CA GLN A 11 -12.72 13.33 15.99
C GLN A 11 -12.64 12.06 15.12
N GLU A 12 -13.46 11.96 14.08
CA GLU A 12 -13.43 10.80 13.16
C GLU A 12 -12.07 10.65 12.45
N ILE A 13 -11.42 11.77 12.13
CA ILE A 13 -10.06 11.78 11.56
C ILE A 13 -9.05 11.24 12.58
N ASP A 14 -9.09 11.72 13.83
CA ASP A 14 -8.19 11.27 14.89
C ASP A 14 -8.38 9.77 15.20
N GLU A 15 -9.62 9.28 15.18
CA GLU A 15 -9.95 7.87 15.37
C GLU A 15 -9.42 7.00 14.23
N ALA A 16 -9.59 7.42 12.97
CA ALA A 16 -9.06 6.70 11.80
C ALA A 16 -7.52 6.61 11.82
N ILE A 17 -6.87 7.72 12.21
CA ILE A 17 -5.42 7.80 12.39
C ILE A 17 -4.97 6.88 13.53
N SER A 18 -5.64 6.92 14.67
CA SER A 18 -5.33 6.09 15.84
C SER A 18 -5.44 4.60 15.49
N THR A 19 -6.54 4.19 14.86
CA THR A 19 -6.78 2.82 14.41
C THR A 19 -5.68 2.33 13.47
N SER A 20 -5.32 3.14 12.47
CA SER A 20 -4.27 2.79 11.51
C SER A 20 -2.91 2.61 12.18
N ARG A 21 -2.56 3.49 13.12
CA ARG A 21 -1.31 3.41 13.89
C ARG A 21 -1.27 2.18 14.79
N GLN A 22 -2.35 1.90 15.52
CA GLN A 22 -2.42 0.73 16.39
C GLN A 22 -2.33 -0.56 15.59
N THR A 23 -2.99 -0.63 14.43
CA THR A 23 -2.92 -1.80 13.54
C THR A 23 -1.48 -2.08 13.10
N PHE A 24 -0.74 -1.03 12.73
CA PHE A 24 0.68 -1.13 12.40
C PHE A 24 1.52 -1.56 13.60
N GLN A 25 1.35 -0.92 14.75
CA GLN A 25 2.13 -1.19 15.98
C GLN A 25 1.94 -2.61 16.51
N ARG A 26 0.72 -3.17 16.36
CA ARG A 26 0.43 -4.58 16.67
C ARG A 26 1.07 -5.56 15.70
N GLY A 27 1.73 -5.07 14.65
CA GLY A 27 2.43 -5.89 13.66
C GLY A 27 1.51 -6.56 12.64
N HIS A 28 0.22 -6.21 12.58
CA HIS A 28 -0.73 -6.85 11.66
C HIS A 28 -0.33 -6.68 10.19
N THR A 29 0.36 -5.59 9.85
CA THR A 29 0.83 -5.30 8.49
C THR A 29 2.18 -5.95 8.15
N ARG A 30 2.88 -6.53 9.12
CA ARG A 30 4.22 -7.11 8.93
C ARG A 30 4.19 -8.38 8.07
N PRO A 31 3.30 -9.37 8.30
CA PRO A 31 3.28 -10.61 7.52
C PRO A 31 2.97 -10.38 6.04
N LEU A 32 3.71 -11.05 5.16
CA LEU A 32 3.47 -10.97 3.71
C LEU A 32 2.08 -11.47 3.32
N LYS A 33 1.54 -12.48 4.02
CA LYS A 33 0.17 -12.95 3.82
C LYS A 33 -0.87 -11.83 3.98
N PHE A 34 -0.69 -10.93 4.95
CA PHE A 34 -1.58 -9.79 5.11
C PHE A 34 -1.50 -8.86 3.89
N ARG A 35 -0.27 -8.51 3.48
CA ARG A 35 -0.05 -7.61 2.34
C ARG A 35 -0.62 -8.19 1.04
N ARG A 36 -0.37 -9.48 0.77
CA ARG A 36 -0.92 -10.21 -0.37
C ARG A 36 -2.44 -10.15 -0.38
N ARG A 37 -3.09 -10.45 0.75
CA ARG A 37 -4.54 -10.35 0.88
C ARG A 37 -5.07 -8.94 0.63
N GLN A 38 -4.34 -7.89 1.07
CA GLN A 38 -4.75 -6.51 0.80
C GLN A 38 -4.64 -6.15 -0.69
N LEU A 39 -3.58 -6.59 -1.37
CA LEU A 39 -3.41 -6.41 -2.82
C LEU A 39 -4.50 -7.13 -3.62
N GLU A 40 -4.81 -8.38 -3.29
CA GLU A 40 -5.90 -9.13 -3.93
C GLU A 40 -7.27 -8.47 -3.72
N GLN A 41 -7.53 -7.91 -2.53
CA GLN A 41 -8.77 -7.17 -2.27
C GLN A 41 -8.82 -5.86 -3.05
N LEU A 42 -7.70 -5.15 -3.19
CA LEU A 42 -7.63 -3.93 -3.98
C LEU A 42 -7.86 -4.22 -5.47
N TRP A 43 -7.27 -5.29 -6.00
CA TRP A 43 -7.51 -5.71 -7.38
C TRP A 43 -9.00 -5.98 -7.63
N ARG A 44 -9.65 -6.77 -6.74
CA ARG A 44 -11.09 -7.06 -6.83
C ARG A 44 -11.93 -5.80 -6.72
N LEU A 45 -11.59 -4.88 -5.82
CA LEU A 45 -12.28 -3.59 -5.70
C LEU A 45 -12.28 -2.84 -7.02
N LEU A 46 -11.14 -2.78 -7.73
CA LEU A 46 -11.06 -2.13 -9.03
C LEU A 46 -11.85 -2.88 -10.10
N ASP A 47 -11.82 -4.21 -10.07
CA ASP A 47 -12.52 -5.05 -11.04
C ASP A 47 -14.04 -4.96 -10.90
N ASP A 48 -14.54 -5.27 -9.70
CA ASP A 48 -15.97 -5.29 -9.37
C ASP A 48 -16.65 -3.92 -9.54
N ASN A 49 -15.86 -2.83 -9.49
CA ASN A 49 -16.38 -1.46 -9.58
C ASN A 49 -15.91 -0.71 -10.83
N THR A 50 -15.41 -1.39 -11.85
CA THR A 50 -14.86 -0.74 -13.06
C THR A 50 -15.85 0.23 -13.70
N ASP A 51 -17.11 -0.15 -13.87
CA ASP A 51 -18.13 0.73 -14.47
C ASP A 51 -18.45 1.95 -13.60
N GLN A 52 -18.55 1.75 -12.29
CA GLN A 52 -18.83 2.84 -11.34
C GLN A 52 -17.68 3.87 -11.32
N ILE A 53 -16.44 3.39 -11.36
CA ILE A 53 -15.24 4.24 -11.40
C ILE A 53 -15.17 5.02 -12.72
N CYS A 54 -15.37 4.34 -13.86
CA CYS A 54 -15.41 5.00 -15.17
C CYS A 54 -16.51 6.07 -15.26
N GLU A 55 -17.69 5.78 -14.73
CA GLU A 55 -18.81 6.72 -14.70
C GLU A 55 -18.52 7.93 -13.79
N ALA A 56 -17.87 7.71 -12.64
CA ALA A 56 -17.42 8.81 -11.78
C ALA A 56 -16.39 9.70 -12.50
N LEU A 57 -15.39 9.09 -13.16
CA LEU A 57 -14.39 9.82 -13.96
C LEU A 57 -15.01 10.59 -15.12
N TYR A 58 -16.06 10.05 -15.75
CA TYR A 58 -16.80 10.78 -16.77
C TYR A 58 -17.56 11.98 -16.18
N LYS A 59 -18.20 11.83 -15.02
CA LYS A 59 -18.90 12.94 -14.36
C LYS A 59 -17.97 14.06 -13.93
N ASP A 60 -16.81 13.70 -13.38
CA ASP A 60 -15.87 14.67 -12.80
C ASP A 60 -14.96 15.30 -13.86
N LEU A 61 -14.47 14.49 -14.81
CA LEU A 61 -13.41 14.88 -15.76
C LEU A 61 -13.84 14.77 -17.23
N ARG A 62 -15.05 14.29 -17.52
CA ARG A 62 -15.51 13.97 -18.89
C ARG A 62 -14.61 12.97 -19.63
N LYS A 63 -13.85 12.16 -18.88
CA LYS A 63 -12.98 11.12 -19.41
C LYS A 63 -13.82 9.99 -19.99
N HIS A 64 -13.65 9.67 -21.27
CA HIS A 64 -14.41 8.58 -21.89
C HIS A 64 -14.07 7.23 -21.25
N ARG A 65 -15.02 6.29 -21.18
CA ARG A 65 -14.86 4.99 -20.49
C ARG A 65 -13.57 4.26 -20.88
N ASN A 66 -13.24 4.22 -22.17
CA ASN A 66 -12.03 3.54 -22.65
C ASN A 66 -10.74 4.22 -22.17
N GLU A 67 -10.74 5.55 -22.14
CA GLU A 67 -9.60 6.33 -21.68
C GLU A 67 -9.42 6.22 -20.16
N ALA A 68 -10.52 6.22 -19.40
CA ALA A 68 -10.52 5.96 -17.97
C ALA A 68 -10.03 4.53 -17.67
N SER A 69 -10.55 3.53 -18.38
CA SER A 69 -10.17 2.14 -18.19
C SER A 69 -8.70 1.88 -18.54
N LEU A 70 -8.25 2.29 -19.72
CA LEU A 70 -6.88 2.05 -20.18
C LEU A 70 -5.85 2.94 -19.47
N GLY A 71 -6.24 4.14 -19.06
CA GLY A 71 -5.33 5.10 -18.43
C GLY A 71 -5.22 4.95 -16.92
N GLU A 72 -6.29 4.51 -16.23
CA GLU A 72 -6.33 4.47 -14.76
C GLU A 72 -6.46 3.04 -14.23
N LEU A 73 -7.46 2.28 -14.69
CA LEU A 73 -7.81 1.00 -14.09
C LEU A 73 -6.86 -0.13 -14.51
N VAL A 74 -6.56 -0.26 -15.80
CA VAL A 74 -5.68 -1.31 -16.30
C VAL A 74 -4.26 -1.18 -15.73
N PRO A 75 -3.59 0.00 -15.78
CA PRO A 75 -2.26 0.15 -15.20
C PRO A 75 -2.24 -0.15 -13.69
N SER A 76 -3.26 0.32 -12.95
CA SER A 76 -3.36 0.03 -11.51
C SER A 76 -3.49 -1.47 -11.21
N LYS A 77 -4.30 -2.19 -12.00
CA LYS A 77 -4.44 -3.65 -11.86
C LYS A 77 -3.15 -4.39 -12.20
N GLU A 78 -2.43 -3.97 -13.23
CA GLU A 78 -1.14 -4.53 -13.60
C GLU A 78 -0.05 -4.27 -12.54
N GLU A 79 0.02 -3.07 -11.98
CA GLU A 79 0.93 -2.78 -10.86
C GLU A 79 0.63 -3.63 -9.62
N ILE A 80 -0.65 -3.89 -9.35
CA ILE A 80 -1.04 -4.80 -8.26
C ILE A 80 -0.61 -6.24 -8.56
N ASN A 81 -0.76 -6.71 -9.80
CA ASN A 81 -0.31 -8.03 -10.22
C ASN A 81 1.21 -8.17 -10.12
N ASP A 82 1.96 -7.20 -10.64
CA ASP A 82 3.42 -7.14 -10.53
C ASP A 82 3.86 -7.19 -9.05
N ALA A 83 3.19 -6.41 -8.19
CA ALA A 83 3.44 -6.45 -6.77
C ALA A 83 3.11 -7.82 -6.14
N LEU A 84 2.03 -8.49 -6.57
CA LEU A 84 1.67 -9.83 -6.08
C LEU A 84 2.68 -10.89 -6.51
N GLU A 85 3.22 -10.80 -7.73
CA GLU A 85 4.22 -11.73 -8.26
C GLU A 85 5.56 -11.58 -7.54
N HIS A 86 6.01 -10.34 -7.31
CA HIS A 86 7.34 -10.06 -6.79
C HIS A 86 7.39 -9.77 -5.28
N LEU A 87 6.26 -9.74 -4.56
CA LEU A 87 6.19 -9.37 -3.14
C LEU A 87 7.20 -10.11 -2.26
N ASP A 88 7.31 -11.43 -2.46
CA ASP A 88 8.19 -12.29 -1.66
C ASP A 88 9.67 -12.02 -1.95
N GLU A 89 10.02 -11.76 -3.21
CA GLU A 89 11.36 -11.36 -3.62
C GLU A 89 11.73 -9.99 -3.03
N TRP A 90 10.84 -9.00 -3.20
CA TRP A 90 11.07 -7.65 -2.70
C TRP A 90 11.23 -7.61 -1.19
N ALA A 91 10.51 -8.46 -0.46
CA ALA A 91 10.58 -8.53 0.99
C ALA A 91 11.71 -9.43 1.54
N LYS A 92 12.41 -10.16 0.67
CA LYS A 92 13.45 -11.12 1.08
C LYS A 92 14.61 -10.40 1.77
N ASP A 93 15.12 -11.05 2.81
CA ASP A 93 16.36 -10.66 3.48
C ASP A 93 17.55 -10.81 2.52
N GLU A 94 18.42 -9.80 2.46
CA GLU A 94 19.62 -9.82 1.62
C GLU A 94 20.86 -10.12 2.48
N HIS A 95 21.53 -11.23 2.20
CA HIS A 95 22.82 -11.54 2.82
C HIS A 95 23.91 -10.67 2.20
N VAL A 96 24.66 -9.96 3.03
CA VAL A 96 25.75 -9.11 2.58
C VAL A 96 27.08 -9.57 3.15
N SER A 97 28.10 -9.60 2.29
CA SER A 97 29.45 -9.95 2.69
C SER A 97 30.00 -8.87 3.63
N PRO A 98 30.38 -9.22 4.87
CA PRO A 98 31.02 -8.27 5.77
C PRO A 98 32.43 -7.91 5.26
N SER A 99 32.95 -6.77 5.72
CA SER A 99 34.34 -6.39 5.48
C SER A 99 35.30 -7.46 5.99
N LEU A 100 36.53 -7.48 5.47
CA LEU A 100 37.55 -8.48 5.84
C LEU A 100 37.78 -8.55 7.35
N VAL A 101 37.73 -7.41 8.03
CA VAL A 101 37.89 -7.27 9.49
C VAL A 101 36.74 -7.92 10.27
N ASN A 102 35.53 -7.94 9.73
CA ASN A 102 34.32 -8.42 10.41
C ASN A 102 33.86 -9.82 9.94
N ARG A 103 34.71 -10.53 9.18
CA ARG A 103 34.33 -11.78 8.49
C ARG A 103 34.31 -13.02 9.38
N MET A 104 34.98 -12.96 10.53
CA MET A 104 35.11 -14.09 11.43
C MET A 104 33.85 -14.26 12.28
N GLY A 105 32.98 -15.19 11.88
CA GLY A 105 31.82 -15.63 12.69
C GLY A 105 30.57 -14.75 12.63
N VAL A 106 30.54 -13.71 11.78
CA VAL A 106 29.39 -12.77 11.69
C VAL A 106 28.65 -12.94 10.38
N GLN A 107 27.32 -13.10 10.46
CA GLN A 107 26.42 -12.98 9.31
C GLN A 107 25.82 -11.58 9.28
N CYS A 108 25.91 -10.89 8.14
CA CYS A 108 25.29 -9.59 7.95
C CYS A 108 24.09 -9.72 7.02
N ILE A 109 22.91 -9.31 7.50
CA ILE A 109 21.64 -9.40 6.79
C ILE A 109 21.03 -8.00 6.70
N LYS A 110 20.69 -7.58 5.49
CA LYS A 110 19.87 -6.39 5.25
C LYS A 110 18.41 -6.81 5.15
N ARG A 111 17.60 -6.35 6.11
CA ARG A 111 16.15 -6.59 6.13
C ARG A 111 15.40 -5.33 5.72
N LYS A 112 14.41 -5.48 4.86
CA LYS A 112 13.52 -4.39 4.42
C LYS A 112 12.31 -4.34 5.35
N GLU A 113 12.28 -3.34 6.23
CA GLU A 113 11.17 -3.15 7.18
C GLU A 113 10.27 -1.98 6.76
N PRO A 114 8.94 -2.10 6.96
CA PRO A 114 8.03 -1.01 6.68
C PRO A 114 8.27 0.14 7.65
N LYS A 115 8.33 1.37 7.14
CA LYS A 115 8.64 2.57 7.96
C LYS A 115 7.65 2.82 9.10
N GLY A 116 6.37 2.49 8.88
CA GLY A 116 5.29 2.95 9.76
C GLY A 116 5.21 4.47 9.84
N LYS A 117 4.57 5.00 10.90
CA LYS A 117 4.72 6.42 11.24
C LYS A 117 6.09 6.62 11.89
N LYS A 118 6.97 7.44 11.29
CA LYS A 118 8.15 7.95 11.99
C LYS A 118 7.68 8.60 13.30
N ARG A 119 8.25 8.21 14.44
CA ARG A 119 8.20 9.09 15.61
C ARG A 119 8.77 10.43 15.13
N GLU A 120 8.03 11.52 15.32
CA GLU A 120 8.66 12.84 15.32
C GLU A 120 9.78 12.72 16.35
N GLN A 121 11.03 12.63 15.89
CA GLN A 121 12.15 12.84 16.78
C GLN A 121 12.02 14.29 17.19
N GLY A 122 11.66 14.50 18.45
CA GLY A 122 11.71 15.81 19.07
C GLY A 122 13.07 16.42 18.75
N LYS A 123 13.03 17.64 18.22
CA LYS A 123 14.16 18.55 18.37
C LYS A 123 14.25 18.87 19.85
N ASP A 124 15.12 18.14 20.54
CA ASP A 124 15.78 18.64 21.74
C ASP A 124 17.13 19.22 21.32
#